data_AF-V9H4V6-F1
#
_entry.id   AF-V9H4V6-F1
#
_cell.length_a   1.000
_cell.length_b   1.000
_cell.length_c   1.000
_cell.angle_alpha   90.00
_cell.angle_beta   90.00
_cell.angle_gamma   90.00
#
_symmetry.space_group_name_H-M   'P 1'
#
loop_
_entity.id
_entity.type
_entity.pdbx_description
1 polymer ?
#
loop_
_entity_poly.entity_id
_entity_poly.type
_entity_poly.pdbx_seq_one_letter_code
_entity_poly.pdbx_strand_id
1 'polypeptide(L)'
;MKRKILLIVGVLMIGLILVGCGNSVVKKSIEQAKTSIESKEYDKALASLQLALDEDKDNEEANKIYSIVDGYQKAKKLVDENKITEAKEMTNGINSDYINYAIKEDIDNLKSQIDNYLKEVDNITALLNEAENMFNNKQYVECKNHINDKIIGSQYVTDEQKVKAEELVKKSDEAINEIEVQRIAEEKKKQEEAKKAEEEKKKQQSSVKRYYVPHLNKSLTMDEMFNEYNKTAIPFDYVDNGNTYMFNPGSAKPTEPAY
;
A
#
# COMPACT_ATOMS: atom_id res chain seq x y z
N MET A 1 93.81 11.38 -16.50
CA MET A 1 92.83 10.27 -16.62
C MET A 1 93.35 9.09 -15.80
N LYS A 2 92.52 8.54 -14.89
CA LYS A 2 92.67 7.21 -14.26
C LYS A 2 93.80 7.18 -13.20
N ARG A 3 93.60 6.91 -11.90
CA ARG A 3 92.69 6.00 -11.19
C ARG A 3 92.82 6.31 -9.69
N LYS A 4 91.88 7.05 -9.09
CA LYS A 4 90.90 6.53 -8.10
C LYS A 4 90.88 5.00 -7.96
N ILE A 5 91.81 4.43 -7.19
CA ILE A 5 91.67 3.09 -6.59
C ILE A 5 92.22 3.18 -5.17
N LEU A 6 91.43 3.77 -4.29
CA LEU A 6 91.70 3.80 -2.85
C LEU A 6 90.37 3.91 -2.12
N LEU A 7 89.42 3.03 -2.46
CA LEU A 7 88.08 2.95 -1.87
C LEU A 7 87.39 1.61 -2.20
N ILE A 8 88.12 0.49 -2.15
CA ILE A 8 87.55 -0.85 -2.38
C ILE A 8 88.15 -1.86 -1.38
N VAL A 9 88.04 -1.60 -0.08
CA VAL A 9 88.17 -2.63 0.99
C VAL A 9 87.27 -2.26 2.19
N GLY A 10 86.07 -1.74 1.93
CA GLY A 10 85.14 -1.29 2.97
C GLY A 10 83.67 -1.52 2.60
N VAL A 11 83.40 -2.44 1.68
CA VAL A 11 82.04 -2.83 1.26
C VAL A 11 82.03 -4.34 1.06
N LEU A 12 82.22 -5.10 2.14
CA LEU A 12 82.04 -6.56 2.09
C LEU A 12 81.87 -7.18 3.49
N MET A 13 81.02 -6.57 4.32
CA MET A 13 80.49 -7.15 5.58
C MET A 13 79.11 -6.54 5.88
N ILE A 14 78.19 -6.62 4.92
CA ILE A 14 76.74 -6.54 5.17
C ILE A 14 76.14 -7.78 4.52
N GLY A 15 76.60 -8.94 5.00
CA GLY A 15 76.01 -10.22 4.71
C GLY A 15 75.55 -10.82 6.03
N LEU A 16 74.24 -11.11 6.10
CA LEU A 16 73.61 -12.06 7.03
C LEU A 16 73.30 -11.56 8.46
N ILE A 17 72.33 -10.65 8.59
CA ILE A 17 71.31 -10.72 9.67
C ILE A 17 69.96 -10.24 9.12
N LEU A 18 69.36 -11.00 8.19
CA LEU A 18 67.96 -10.80 7.76
C LEU A 18 67.22 -12.15 7.76
N VAL A 19 67.35 -12.90 8.85
CA VAL A 19 66.49 -14.03 9.16
C VAL A 19 66.16 -13.94 10.65
N GLY A 20 65.01 -13.32 10.99
CA GLY A 20 64.56 -13.29 12.39
C GLY A 20 63.52 -12.26 12.83
N CYS A 21 63.05 -11.31 12.00
CA CYS A 21 62.06 -10.30 12.43
C CYS A 21 60.64 -10.46 11.85
N GLY A 22 60.44 -11.18 10.73
CA GLY A 22 59.11 -11.33 10.12
C GLY A 22 58.08 -11.96 11.07
N ASN A 23 58.47 -13.01 11.80
CA ASN A 23 57.59 -13.71 12.73
C ASN A 23 57.15 -12.85 13.94
N SER A 24 57.98 -11.88 14.36
CA SER A 24 57.60 -10.98 15.46
C SER A 24 56.69 -9.84 14.99
N VAL A 25 56.86 -9.38 13.74
CA VAL A 25 55.97 -8.37 13.13
C VAL A 25 54.59 -8.96 12.87
N VAL A 26 54.50 -10.13 12.22
CA VAL A 26 53.24 -10.83 11.95
C VAL A 26 52.43 -11.01 13.24
N LYS A 27 53.05 -11.60 14.27
CA LYS A 27 52.38 -11.82 15.57
C LYS A 27 51.93 -10.49 16.21
N LYS A 28 52.77 -9.47 16.20
CA LYS A 28 52.42 -8.16 16.80
C LYS A 28 51.26 -7.49 16.07
N SER A 29 51.26 -7.54 14.75
CA SER A 29 50.20 -7.00 13.89
C SER A 29 48.87 -7.71 14.12
N ILE A 30 48.86 -9.04 14.24
CA ILE A 30 47.67 -9.83 14.58
C ILE A 30 47.12 -9.44 15.96
N GLU A 31 47.98 -9.32 16.97
CA GLU A 31 47.54 -8.91 18.32
C GLU A 31 47.00 -7.47 18.33
N GLN A 32 47.63 -6.54 17.59
CA GLN A 32 47.10 -5.19 17.41
C GLN A 32 45.73 -5.18 16.74
N ALA A 33 45.50 -6.07 15.77
CA ALA A 33 44.19 -6.23 15.15
C ALA A 33 43.15 -6.72 16.15
N LYS A 34 43.46 -7.72 16.99
CA LYS A 34 42.56 -8.20 18.05
C LYS A 34 42.20 -7.09 19.03
N THR A 35 43.17 -6.30 19.51
CA THR A 35 42.90 -5.15 20.37
C THR A 35 42.05 -4.08 19.68
N SER A 36 42.27 -3.85 18.38
CA SER A 36 41.45 -2.92 17.59
C SER A 36 40.01 -3.43 17.43
N ILE A 37 39.82 -4.75 17.26
CA ILE A 37 38.50 -5.39 17.22
C ILE A 37 37.77 -5.23 18.56
N GLU A 38 38.45 -5.47 19.69
CA GLU A 38 37.90 -5.23 21.03
C GLU A 38 37.46 -3.77 21.23
N SER A 39 38.20 -2.84 20.63
CA SER A 39 37.90 -1.41 20.65
C SER A 39 36.90 -0.97 19.56
N LYS A 40 36.37 -1.91 18.76
CA LYS A 40 35.48 -1.67 17.61
C LYS A 40 36.07 -0.76 16.52
N GLU A 41 37.39 -0.66 16.45
CA GLU A 41 38.13 0.10 15.45
C GLU A 41 38.46 -0.79 14.23
N TYR A 42 37.44 -1.25 13.51
CA TYR A 42 37.59 -2.28 12.48
C TYR A 42 38.48 -1.88 11.30
N ASP A 43 38.49 -0.60 10.89
CA ASP A 43 39.41 -0.12 9.85
C ASP A 43 40.88 -0.26 10.28
N LYS A 44 41.17 0.03 11.55
CA LYS A 44 42.53 -0.16 12.12
C LYS A 44 42.87 -1.64 12.27
N ALA A 45 41.88 -2.48 12.59
CA ALA A 45 42.07 -3.92 12.62
C ALA A 45 42.45 -4.45 11.23
N LEU A 46 41.74 -4.05 10.17
CA LEU A 46 42.06 -4.41 8.80
C LEU A 46 43.44 -3.91 8.37
N ALA A 47 43.79 -2.67 8.68
CA ALA A 47 45.12 -2.14 8.39
C ALA A 47 46.23 -2.96 9.09
N SER A 48 46.01 -3.34 10.35
CA SER A 48 46.97 -4.17 11.09
C SER A 48 47.07 -5.59 10.51
N LEU A 49 45.95 -6.19 10.09
CA LEU A 49 45.94 -7.50 9.44
C LEU A 49 46.61 -7.46 8.07
N GLN A 50 46.41 -6.39 7.31
CA GLN A 50 47.09 -6.18 6.03
C GLN A 50 48.61 -6.14 6.22
N LEU A 51 49.10 -5.47 7.27
CA LEU A 51 50.53 -5.48 7.60
C LEU A 51 51.06 -6.89 7.91
N ALA A 52 50.27 -7.73 8.59
CA ALA A 52 50.64 -9.12 8.83
C ALA A 52 50.70 -9.92 7.52
N LEU A 53 49.72 -9.73 6.63
CA LEU A 53 49.60 -10.42 5.34
C LEU A 53 50.62 -9.94 4.31
N ASP A 54 51.07 -8.69 4.39
CA ASP A 54 52.14 -8.18 3.52
C ASP A 54 53.49 -8.87 3.83
N GLU A 55 53.72 -9.23 5.10
CA GLU A 55 54.90 -9.99 5.56
C GLU A 55 54.76 -11.51 5.36
N ASP A 56 53.58 -12.07 5.62
CA ASP A 56 53.24 -13.48 5.46
C ASP A 56 51.84 -13.65 4.87
N LYS A 57 51.77 -13.71 3.54
CA LYS A 57 50.51 -13.76 2.76
C LYS A 57 49.67 -15.00 3.05
N ASP A 58 50.32 -16.09 3.42
CA ASP A 58 49.66 -17.39 3.64
C ASP A 58 49.35 -17.62 5.13
N ASN A 59 49.54 -16.59 5.98
CA ASN A 59 49.25 -16.71 7.40
C ASN A 59 47.76 -17.00 7.65
N GLU A 60 47.47 -18.21 8.13
CA GLU A 60 46.09 -18.68 8.29
C GLU A 60 45.28 -17.84 9.29
N GLU A 61 45.89 -17.42 10.40
CA GLU A 61 45.21 -16.63 11.43
C GLU A 61 44.90 -15.22 10.93
N ALA A 62 45.87 -14.55 10.31
CA ALA A 62 45.66 -13.21 9.76
C ALA A 62 44.60 -13.21 8.65
N ASN A 63 44.67 -14.17 7.71
CA ASN A 63 43.66 -14.31 6.64
C ASN A 63 42.26 -14.55 7.20
N LYS A 64 42.15 -15.41 8.22
CA LYS A 64 40.88 -15.71 8.88
C LYS A 64 40.28 -14.46 9.51
N ILE A 65 41.03 -13.77 10.37
CA ILE A 65 40.54 -12.57 11.06
C ILE A 65 40.21 -11.48 10.02
N TYR A 66 41.05 -11.30 8.99
CA TYR A 66 40.81 -10.33 7.92
C TYR A 66 39.48 -10.60 7.24
N SER A 67 39.23 -11.85 6.81
CA SER A 67 37.97 -12.23 6.14
C SER A 67 36.73 -11.95 7.00
N ILE A 68 36.83 -12.14 8.33
CA ILE A 68 35.74 -11.89 9.26
C ILE A 68 35.44 -10.40 9.37
N VAL A 69 36.48 -9.58 9.60
CA VAL A 69 36.32 -8.13 9.80
C VAL A 69 35.89 -7.45 8.50
N ASP A 70 36.50 -7.84 7.37
CA ASP A 70 36.17 -7.31 6.04
C ASP A 70 34.75 -7.70 5.62
N GLY A 71 34.35 -8.96 5.83
CA GLY A 71 32.98 -9.41 5.57
C GLY A 71 31.94 -8.64 6.39
N TYR A 72 32.21 -8.39 7.67
CA TYR A 72 31.35 -7.56 8.51
C TYR A 72 31.22 -6.13 7.97
N GLN A 73 32.33 -5.47 7.63
CA GLN A 73 32.30 -4.09 7.13
C GLN A 73 31.59 -3.98 5.77
N LYS A 74 31.81 -4.94 4.86
CA LYS A 74 31.10 -5.01 3.58
C LYS A 74 29.60 -5.20 3.78
N ALA A 75 29.20 -6.10 4.67
CA ALA A 75 27.78 -6.31 4.98
C ALA A 75 27.13 -5.04 5.57
N LYS A 76 27.82 -4.37 6.50
CA LYS A 76 27.33 -3.12 7.09
C LYS A 76 27.14 -2.04 6.01
N LYS A 77 28.12 -1.89 5.12
CA LYS A 77 28.01 -0.96 3.99
C LYS A 77 26.82 -1.28 3.07
N LEU A 78 26.57 -2.56 2.80
CA LEU A 78 25.40 -2.98 2.00
C LEU A 78 24.08 -2.63 2.69
N VAL A 79 24.00 -2.72 4.02
CA VAL A 79 22.84 -2.22 4.78
C VAL A 79 22.68 -0.71 4.64
N ASP A 80 23.76 0.06 4.76
CA ASP A 80 23.73 1.52 4.59
C ASP A 80 23.31 1.93 3.16
N GLU A 81 23.62 1.10 2.17
CA GLU A 81 23.20 1.25 0.76
C GLU A 81 21.79 0.66 0.47
N ASN A 82 21.07 0.19 1.50
CA ASN A 82 19.76 -0.47 1.40
C ASN A 82 19.73 -1.74 0.53
N LYS A 83 20.88 -2.41 0.35
CA LYS A 83 21.03 -3.68 -0.38
C LYS A 83 20.92 -4.87 0.58
N ILE A 84 19.75 -5.00 1.21
CA ILE A 84 19.56 -5.91 2.35
C ILE A 84 19.78 -7.39 1.99
N THR A 85 19.35 -7.85 0.82
CA THR A 85 19.57 -9.23 0.37
C THR A 85 21.07 -9.54 0.19
N GLU A 86 21.81 -8.64 -0.45
CA GLU A 86 23.27 -8.79 -0.60
C GLU A 86 23.96 -8.74 0.77
N ALA A 87 23.49 -7.90 1.70
CA ALA A 87 24.00 -7.87 3.07
C ALA A 87 23.76 -9.21 3.80
N LYS A 88 22.62 -9.86 3.56
CA LYS A 88 22.33 -11.20 4.12
C LYS A 88 23.29 -12.24 3.59
N GLU A 89 23.54 -12.26 2.29
CA GLU A 89 24.51 -13.16 1.67
C GLU A 89 25.91 -12.93 2.24
N MET A 90 26.33 -11.66 2.34
CA MET A 90 27.63 -11.28 2.90
C MET A 90 27.79 -11.76 4.34
N THR A 91 26.80 -11.52 5.21
CA THR A 91 26.86 -11.96 6.62
C THR A 91 26.83 -13.48 6.79
N ASN A 92 26.13 -14.20 5.92
CA ASN A 92 26.12 -15.67 5.90
C ASN A 92 27.48 -16.24 5.44
N GLY A 93 28.20 -15.53 4.57
CA GLY A 93 29.52 -15.90 4.08
C GLY A 93 30.67 -15.63 5.06
N ILE A 94 30.42 -14.89 6.15
CA ILE A 94 31.44 -14.64 7.19
C ILE A 94 31.87 -15.98 7.81
N ASN A 95 33.19 -16.20 7.91
CA ASN A 95 33.77 -17.40 8.52
C ASN A 95 33.19 -17.63 9.92
N SER A 96 32.64 -18.83 10.17
CA SER A 96 31.94 -19.19 11.43
C SER A 96 32.79 -19.05 12.68
N ASP A 97 34.12 -19.05 12.57
CA ASP A 97 35.03 -18.83 13.70
C ASP A 97 34.95 -17.40 14.25
N TYR A 98 34.18 -16.50 13.63
CA TYR A 98 33.90 -15.15 14.15
C TYR A 98 33.40 -15.17 15.61
N ILE A 99 32.76 -16.26 16.03
CA ILE A 99 32.30 -16.47 17.41
C ILE A 99 33.43 -16.44 18.46
N ASN A 100 34.67 -16.64 18.03
CA ASN A 100 35.85 -16.68 18.91
C ASN A 100 36.49 -15.29 19.10
N TYR A 101 35.96 -14.24 18.50
CA TYR A 101 36.52 -12.90 18.51
C TYR A 101 35.51 -11.89 19.09
N ALA A 102 36.00 -10.77 19.62
CA ALA A 102 35.15 -9.74 20.25
C ALA A 102 34.12 -9.10 19.30
N ILE A 103 34.31 -9.21 17.97
CA ILE A 103 33.36 -8.78 16.93
C ILE A 103 32.06 -9.60 16.89
N LYS A 104 31.99 -10.74 17.60
CA LYS A 104 30.85 -11.66 17.58
C LYS A 104 29.51 -10.96 17.74
N GLU A 105 29.37 -10.14 18.78
CA GLU A 105 28.10 -9.49 19.10
C GLU A 105 27.67 -8.53 17.98
N ASP A 106 28.62 -7.80 17.38
CA ASP A 106 28.32 -6.87 16.30
C ASP A 106 27.87 -7.58 15.02
N ILE A 107 28.46 -8.73 14.69
CA ILE A 107 28.02 -9.58 13.57
C ILE A 107 26.64 -10.18 13.84
N ASP A 108 26.40 -10.73 15.03
CA ASP A 108 25.12 -11.33 15.38
C ASP A 108 23.99 -10.27 15.39
N ASN A 109 24.28 -9.07 15.89
CA ASN A 109 23.35 -7.95 15.85
C ASN A 109 23.06 -7.51 14.41
N LEU A 110 24.07 -7.43 13.54
CA LEU A 110 23.87 -7.11 12.12
C LEU A 110 23.01 -8.16 11.42
N LYS A 111 23.28 -9.45 11.65
CA LYS A 111 22.46 -10.55 11.13
C LYS A 111 21.00 -10.43 11.58
N SER A 112 20.78 -10.17 12.87
CA SER A 112 19.43 -10.00 13.41
C SER A 112 18.71 -8.78 12.82
N GLN A 113 19.40 -7.65 12.61
CA GLN A 113 18.82 -6.47 11.97
C GLN A 113 18.38 -6.77 10.53
N ILE A 114 19.24 -7.43 9.76
CA ILE A 114 18.94 -7.85 8.38
C ILE A 114 17.74 -8.80 8.36
N ASP A 115 17.70 -9.80 9.25
CA ASP A 115 16.61 -10.77 9.30
C ASP A 115 15.28 -10.13 9.70
N ASN A 116 15.30 -9.19 10.64
CA ASN A 116 14.12 -8.43 11.02
C ASN A 116 13.63 -7.55 9.86
N TYR A 117 14.53 -6.88 9.15
CA TYR A 117 14.17 -6.08 7.98
C TYR A 117 13.47 -6.95 6.91
N LEU A 118 14.08 -8.08 6.55
CA LEU A 118 13.51 -8.99 5.54
C LEU A 118 12.15 -9.53 5.97
N LYS A 119 11.98 -9.86 7.25
CA LYS A 119 10.69 -10.28 7.79
C LYS A 119 9.61 -9.20 7.67
N GLU A 120 9.96 -7.94 7.92
CA GLU A 120 9.01 -6.83 7.75
C GLU A 120 8.68 -6.57 6.27
N VAL A 121 9.64 -6.75 5.35
CA VAL A 121 9.37 -6.74 3.90
C VAL A 121 8.38 -7.83 3.52
N ASP A 122 8.52 -9.04 4.06
CA ASP A 122 7.59 -10.15 3.83
C ASP A 122 6.20 -9.85 4.42
N ASN A 123 6.12 -9.26 5.61
CA ASN A 123 4.86 -8.80 6.20
C ASN A 123 4.14 -7.80 5.28
N ILE A 124 4.88 -6.86 4.68
CA ILE A 124 4.31 -5.90 3.73
C ILE A 124 3.79 -6.60 2.47
N THR A 125 4.48 -7.64 1.99
CA THR A 125 3.99 -8.46 0.88
C THR A 125 2.65 -9.12 1.22
N ALA A 126 2.48 -9.63 2.45
CA ALA A 126 1.20 -10.17 2.91
C ALA A 126 0.10 -9.10 2.95
N LEU A 127 0.39 -7.89 3.46
CA LEU A 127 -0.54 -6.76 3.48
C LEU A 127 -0.94 -6.31 2.07
N LEU A 128 -0.01 -6.32 1.11
CA LEU A 128 -0.31 -6.04 -0.29
C LEU A 128 -1.28 -7.07 -0.87
N ASN A 129 -1.08 -8.36 -0.57
CA ASN A 129 -2.00 -9.42 -1.02
C ASN A 129 -3.39 -9.27 -0.38
N GLU A 130 -3.47 -8.84 0.89
CA GLU A 130 -4.74 -8.49 1.52
C GLU A 130 -5.44 -7.33 0.80
N ALA A 131 -4.69 -6.27 0.47
CA ALA A 131 -5.22 -5.13 -0.28
C ALA A 131 -5.69 -5.54 -1.70
N GLU A 132 -4.96 -6.40 -2.40
CA GLU A 132 -5.38 -6.95 -3.70
C GLU A 132 -6.67 -7.75 -3.59
N ASN A 133 -6.84 -8.55 -2.54
CA ASN A 133 -8.09 -9.27 -2.29
C ASN A 133 -9.26 -8.31 -2.03
N MET A 134 -9.05 -7.23 -1.26
CA MET A 134 -10.07 -6.19 -1.06
C MET A 134 -10.46 -5.54 -2.39
N PHE A 135 -9.47 -5.20 -3.22
CA PHE A 135 -9.70 -4.64 -4.56
C PHE A 135 -10.53 -5.59 -5.44
N ASN A 136 -10.15 -6.86 -5.51
CA ASN A 136 -10.86 -7.88 -6.31
C ASN A 136 -12.30 -8.10 -5.82
N ASN A 137 -12.54 -7.93 -4.51
CA ASN A 137 -13.87 -8.00 -3.91
C ASN A 137 -14.66 -6.68 -4.05
N LYS A 138 -14.17 -5.71 -4.83
CA LYS A 138 -14.75 -4.37 -5.04
C LYS A 138 -14.85 -3.52 -3.77
N GLN A 139 -14.08 -3.86 -2.74
CA GLN A 139 -13.97 -3.12 -1.49
C GLN A 139 -12.91 -2.02 -1.65
N TYR A 140 -13.14 -1.10 -2.60
CA TYR A 140 -12.13 -0.14 -3.06
C TYR A 140 -11.74 0.89 -1.99
N VAL A 141 -12.70 1.32 -1.16
CA VAL A 141 -12.44 2.28 -0.07
C VAL A 141 -11.59 1.60 1.00
N GLU A 142 -11.94 0.38 1.38
CA GLU A 142 -11.20 -0.42 2.36
C GLU A 142 -9.79 -0.76 1.86
N CYS A 143 -9.67 -1.13 0.58
CA CYS A 143 -8.38 -1.36 -0.07
C CYS A 143 -7.46 -0.14 0.06
N LYS A 144 -7.96 1.04 -0.30
CA LYS A 144 -7.18 2.29 -0.21
C LYS A 144 -6.76 2.61 1.22
N ASN A 145 -7.69 2.52 2.17
CA ASN A 145 -7.39 2.79 3.57
C ASN A 145 -6.36 1.79 4.12
N HIS A 146 -6.49 0.51 3.79
CA HIS A 146 -5.53 -0.52 4.18
C HIS A 146 -4.11 -0.19 3.70
N ILE A 147 -3.96 0.22 2.44
CA ILE A 147 -2.66 0.59 1.86
C ILE A 147 -2.07 1.83 2.55
N ASN A 148 -2.85 2.89 2.69
CA ASN A 148 -2.38 4.15 3.26
C ASN A 148 -2.00 3.99 4.74
N ASP A 149 -2.79 3.23 5.51
CA ASP A 149 -2.60 3.08 6.95
C ASP A 149 -1.47 2.11 7.29
N LYS A 150 -1.27 1.06 6.47
CA LYS A 150 -0.37 -0.05 6.83
C LYS A 150 0.89 -0.19 5.98
N ILE A 151 0.92 0.39 4.77
CA ILE A 151 1.98 0.10 3.78
C ILE A 151 2.80 1.36 3.46
N ILE A 152 2.18 2.42 2.95
CA ILE A 152 2.90 3.58 2.39
C ILE A 152 3.77 4.30 3.43
N GLY A 153 3.35 4.28 4.70
CA GLY A 153 4.11 4.90 5.81
C GLY A 153 5.23 4.02 6.39
N SER A 154 5.39 2.77 5.95
CA SER A 154 6.39 1.86 6.51
C SER A 154 7.79 2.19 6.01
N GLN A 155 8.78 2.18 6.91
CA GLN A 155 10.19 2.31 6.54
C GLN A 155 10.78 1.08 5.83
N TYR A 156 10.05 -0.05 5.87
CA TYR A 156 10.48 -1.32 5.29
C TYR A 156 9.87 -1.57 3.90
N VAL A 157 9.02 -0.66 3.41
CA VAL A 157 8.41 -0.82 2.09
C VAL A 157 9.50 -0.68 1.02
N THR A 158 9.61 -1.68 0.14
CA THR A 158 10.54 -1.58 -0.99
C THR A 158 9.97 -0.68 -2.09
N ASP A 159 10.82 -0.17 -2.97
CA ASP A 159 10.37 0.66 -4.09
C ASP A 159 9.36 -0.09 -4.98
N GLU A 160 9.59 -1.39 -5.22
CA GLU A 160 8.68 -2.24 -6.00
C GLU A 160 7.32 -2.41 -5.29
N GLN A 161 7.32 -2.71 -3.99
CA GLN A 161 6.11 -2.81 -3.19
C GLN A 161 5.34 -1.49 -3.15
N LYS A 162 6.05 -0.37 -3.04
CA LYS A 162 5.47 0.97 -3.02
C LYS A 162 4.79 1.31 -4.36
N VAL A 163 5.46 1.05 -5.48
CA VAL A 163 4.87 1.24 -6.82
C VAL A 163 3.60 0.41 -6.97
N LYS A 164 3.64 -0.87 -6.55
CA LYS A 164 2.47 -1.75 -6.57
C LYS A 164 1.32 -1.22 -5.70
N ALA A 165 1.64 -0.72 -4.50
CA ALA A 165 0.68 -0.14 -3.58
C ALA A 165 0.01 1.11 -4.18
N GLU A 166 0.80 2.03 -4.72
CA GLU A 166 0.33 3.29 -5.33
C GLU A 166 -0.54 3.02 -6.58
N GLU A 167 -0.18 2.04 -7.40
CA GLU A 167 -0.99 1.62 -8.54
C GLU A 167 -2.37 1.10 -8.09
N LEU A 168 -2.40 0.29 -7.02
CA LEU A 168 -3.64 -0.27 -6.50
C LEU A 168 -4.55 0.81 -5.89
N VAL A 169 -3.97 1.80 -5.22
CA VAL A 169 -4.69 3.01 -4.76
C VAL A 169 -5.31 3.75 -5.94
N LYS A 170 -4.52 4.00 -6.99
CA LYS A 170 -4.99 4.71 -8.19
C LYS A 170 -6.17 3.98 -8.84
N LYS A 171 -6.05 2.66 -9.04
CA LYS A 171 -7.14 1.83 -9.60
C LYS A 171 -8.39 1.87 -8.72
N SER A 172 -8.21 1.88 -7.39
CA SER A 172 -9.32 1.97 -6.44
C SER A 172 -10.05 3.31 -6.57
N ASP A 173 -9.32 4.42 -6.69
CA ASP A 173 -9.90 5.75 -6.88
C ASP A 173 -10.66 5.87 -8.21
N GLU A 174 -10.10 5.33 -9.29
CA GLU A 174 -10.78 5.26 -10.60
C GLU A 174 -12.10 4.48 -10.50
N ALA A 175 -12.08 3.30 -9.87
CA ALA A 175 -13.28 2.47 -9.72
C ALA A 175 -14.35 3.12 -8.82
N ILE A 176 -13.95 3.80 -7.74
CA ILE A 176 -14.87 4.56 -6.88
C ILE A 176 -15.55 5.68 -7.69
N ASN A 177 -14.77 6.43 -8.47
CA ASN A 177 -15.30 7.52 -9.28
C ASN A 177 -16.27 7.02 -10.36
N GLU A 178 -15.96 5.90 -11.02
CA GLU A 178 -16.86 5.27 -11.99
C GLU A 178 -18.20 4.85 -11.35
N ILE A 179 -18.16 4.23 -10.17
CA ILE A 179 -19.37 3.85 -9.42
C ILE A 179 -20.20 5.09 -9.09
N GLU A 180 -19.57 6.16 -8.63
CA GLU A 180 -20.28 7.39 -8.27
C GLU A 180 -20.92 8.07 -9.49
N VAL A 181 -20.21 8.12 -10.62
CA VAL A 181 -20.75 8.62 -11.89
C VAL A 181 -21.97 7.80 -12.34
N GLN A 182 -21.90 6.47 -12.26
CA GLN A 182 -23.03 5.59 -12.59
C GLN A 182 -24.21 5.81 -11.64
N ARG A 183 -23.96 5.93 -10.33
CA ARG A 183 -24.99 6.21 -9.32
C ARG A 183 -25.73 7.51 -9.60
N ILE A 184 -25.00 8.59 -9.89
CA ILE A 184 -25.56 9.89 -10.22
C ILE A 184 -26.41 9.82 -11.52
N ALA A 185 -25.93 9.09 -12.53
CA ALA A 185 -26.66 8.92 -13.79
C ALA A 185 -27.97 8.14 -13.60
N GLU A 186 -27.94 7.06 -12.81
CA GLU A 186 -29.13 6.26 -12.51
C GLU A 186 -30.15 7.04 -11.67
N GLU A 187 -29.67 7.82 -10.70
CA GLU A 187 -30.52 8.69 -9.87
C GLU A 187 -31.20 9.78 -10.69
N LYS A 188 -30.49 10.41 -11.64
CA LYS A 188 -31.09 11.36 -12.59
C LYS A 188 -32.16 10.71 -13.45
N LYS A 189 -31.92 9.50 -13.97
CA LYS A 189 -32.89 8.77 -14.77
C LYS A 189 -34.16 8.46 -13.97
N LYS A 190 -34.02 7.99 -12.74
CA LYS A 190 -35.15 7.74 -11.82
C LYS A 190 -35.95 9.01 -11.52
N GLN A 191 -35.28 10.14 -11.32
CA GLN A 191 -35.95 11.43 -11.11
C GLN A 191 -36.72 11.90 -12.36
N GLU A 192 -36.16 11.71 -13.55
CA GLU A 192 -36.84 12.10 -14.80
C GLU A 192 -38.07 11.20 -15.07
N GLU A 193 -37.96 9.90 -14.83
CA GLU A 193 -39.07 8.95 -14.92
C GLU A 193 -40.18 9.28 -13.90
N ALA A 194 -39.81 9.62 -12.65
CA ALA A 194 -40.77 10.03 -11.63
C ALA A 194 -41.51 11.32 -12.02
N LYS A 195 -40.81 12.31 -12.60
CA LYS A 195 -41.45 13.54 -13.10
C LYS A 195 -42.43 13.25 -14.24
N LYS A 196 -42.04 12.42 -15.21
CA LYS A 196 -42.94 12.02 -16.32
C LYS A 196 -44.18 11.30 -15.80
N ALA A 197 -44.03 10.37 -14.85
CA ALA A 197 -45.16 9.66 -14.25
C ALA A 197 -46.09 10.60 -13.44
N GLU A 198 -45.53 11.61 -12.75
CA GLU A 198 -46.33 12.61 -12.04
C GLU A 198 -47.10 13.52 -13.01
N GLU A 199 -46.47 13.95 -14.11
CA GLU A 199 -47.12 14.71 -15.17
C GLU A 199 -48.25 13.91 -15.84
N GLU A 200 -48.05 12.63 -16.12
CA GLU A 200 -49.10 11.74 -16.65
C GLU A 200 -50.26 11.57 -15.67
N LYS A 201 -49.98 11.39 -14.37
CA LYS A 201 -51.04 11.35 -13.35
C LYS A 201 -51.82 12.67 -13.28
N LYS A 202 -51.14 13.83 -13.33
CA LYS A 202 -51.80 15.14 -13.38
C LYS A 202 -52.67 15.30 -14.63
N LYS A 203 -52.19 14.83 -15.79
CA LYS A 203 -52.97 14.82 -17.04
C LYS A 203 -54.21 13.93 -16.92
N GLN A 204 -54.07 12.71 -16.39
CA GLN A 204 -55.21 11.81 -16.16
C GLN A 204 -56.22 12.42 -15.18
N GLN A 205 -55.75 13.03 -14.09
CA GLN A 205 -56.62 13.68 -13.10
C GLN A 205 -57.32 14.94 -13.66
N SER A 206 -56.67 15.70 -14.55
CA SER A 206 -57.28 16.82 -15.27
C SER A 206 -58.27 16.39 -16.36
N SER A 207 -58.19 15.14 -16.83
CA SER A 207 -59.10 14.56 -17.82
C SER A 207 -60.36 13.95 -17.22
N VAL A 208 -60.50 13.94 -15.89
CA VAL A 208 -61.69 13.43 -15.20
C VAL A 208 -62.88 14.31 -15.54
N LYS A 209 -63.84 13.74 -16.27
CA LYS A 209 -65.07 14.39 -16.71
C LYS A 209 -65.82 14.96 -15.49
N ARG A 210 -66.07 16.27 -15.51
CA ARG A 210 -66.88 16.96 -14.49
C ARG A 210 -68.27 17.23 -15.04
N TYR A 211 -69.27 17.01 -14.20
CA TYR A 211 -70.67 17.15 -14.49
C TYR A 211 -71.19 18.38 -13.76
N TYR A 212 -71.92 19.25 -14.45
CA TYR A 212 -72.49 20.42 -13.80
C TYR A 212 -73.69 20.00 -12.94
N VAL A 213 -73.68 20.34 -11.66
CA VAL A 213 -74.72 19.98 -10.69
C VAL A 213 -75.53 21.25 -10.33
N PRO A 214 -76.74 21.45 -10.89
CA PRO A 214 -77.43 22.74 -10.84
C PRO A 214 -77.75 23.23 -9.43
N HIS A 215 -78.22 22.34 -8.55
CA HIS A 215 -78.63 22.71 -7.19
C HIS A 215 -77.47 23.17 -6.30
N LEU A 216 -76.23 22.91 -6.71
CA LEU A 216 -75.01 23.33 -6.00
C LEU A 216 -74.22 24.40 -6.76
N ASN A 217 -74.64 24.74 -7.97
CA ASN A 217 -73.96 25.67 -8.88
C ASN A 217 -72.45 25.38 -9.02
N LYS A 218 -72.07 24.10 -9.12
CA LYS A 218 -70.67 23.66 -9.25
C LYS A 218 -70.55 22.43 -10.14
N SER A 219 -69.40 22.26 -10.79
CA SER A 219 -69.08 21.07 -11.58
C SER A 219 -68.32 20.05 -10.75
N LEU A 220 -68.87 18.85 -10.62
CA LEU A 220 -68.36 17.79 -9.77
C LEU A 220 -67.89 16.58 -10.59
N THR A 221 -66.89 15.85 -10.10
CA THR A 221 -66.59 14.49 -10.57
C THR A 221 -67.65 13.49 -10.08
N MET A 222 -67.69 12.28 -10.65
CA MET A 222 -68.59 11.20 -10.17
C MET A 222 -68.37 10.89 -8.67
N ASP A 223 -67.12 10.88 -8.21
CA ASP A 223 -66.80 10.63 -6.80
C ASP A 223 -67.25 11.79 -5.89
N GLU A 224 -67.09 13.03 -6.35
CA GLU A 224 -67.59 14.21 -5.64
C GLU A 224 -69.14 14.19 -5.56
N MET A 225 -69.82 13.74 -6.62
CA MET A 225 -71.28 13.54 -6.61
C MET A 225 -71.70 12.42 -5.65
N PHE A 226 -70.97 11.30 -5.60
CA PHE A 226 -71.23 10.22 -4.66
C PHE A 226 -71.07 10.67 -3.20
N ASN A 227 -70.04 11.45 -2.91
CA ASN A 227 -69.84 12.04 -1.57
C ASN A 227 -70.95 13.03 -1.21
N GLU A 228 -71.43 13.83 -2.15
CA GLU A 228 -72.54 14.74 -1.91
C GLU A 228 -73.85 13.98 -1.64
N TYR A 229 -74.10 12.91 -2.40
CA TYR A 229 -75.22 12.01 -2.15
C TYR A 229 -75.14 11.39 -0.75
N ASN A 230 -73.96 10.94 -0.30
CA ASN A 230 -73.82 10.33 1.03
C ASN A 230 -74.11 11.28 2.20
N LYS A 231 -74.02 12.60 2.00
CA LYS A 231 -74.35 13.58 3.05
C LYS A 231 -75.84 13.73 3.27
N THR A 232 -76.62 13.63 2.19
CA THR A 232 -78.06 13.95 2.21
C THR A 232 -78.93 12.72 2.00
N ALA A 233 -78.38 11.65 1.42
CA ALA A 233 -79.07 10.48 0.88
C ALA A 233 -80.20 10.81 -0.12
N ILE A 234 -80.14 11.99 -0.75
CA ILE A 234 -81.16 12.48 -1.67
C ILE A 234 -80.61 12.47 -3.10
N PRO A 235 -81.28 11.82 -4.06
CA PRO A 235 -80.94 11.92 -5.49
C PRO A 235 -80.99 13.35 -6.00
N PHE A 236 -80.14 13.68 -6.96
CA PHE A 236 -80.08 15.03 -7.53
C PHE A 236 -79.69 15.03 -9.00
N ASP A 237 -80.02 16.13 -9.70
CA ASP A 237 -79.74 16.27 -11.12
C ASP A 237 -78.29 16.69 -11.40
N TYR A 238 -77.75 16.20 -12.52
CA TYR A 238 -76.50 16.64 -13.12
C TYR A 238 -76.64 16.76 -14.64
N VAL A 239 -75.83 17.62 -15.25
CA VAL A 239 -75.83 17.85 -16.69
C VAL A 239 -74.60 17.21 -17.33
N ASP A 240 -74.83 16.46 -18.40
CA ASP A 240 -73.81 15.91 -19.27
C ASP A 240 -74.15 16.19 -20.74
N ASN A 241 -73.25 16.85 -21.48
CA ASN A 241 -73.41 17.19 -22.89
C ASN A 241 -74.76 17.84 -23.27
N GLY A 242 -75.32 18.66 -22.36
CA GLY A 242 -76.58 19.38 -22.56
C GLY A 242 -77.84 18.61 -22.14
N ASN A 243 -77.71 17.35 -21.74
CA ASN A 243 -78.82 16.54 -21.21
C ASN A 243 -78.77 16.48 -19.68
N THR A 244 -79.95 16.43 -19.06
CA THR A 244 -80.09 16.31 -17.60
C THR A 244 -80.31 14.86 -17.20
N TYR A 245 -79.55 14.41 -16.22
CA TYR A 245 -79.61 13.06 -15.66
C TYR A 245 -79.79 13.14 -14.15
N MET A 246 -80.47 12.15 -13.56
CA MET A 246 -80.57 12.02 -12.11
C MET A 246 -79.45 11.11 -11.58
N PHE A 247 -78.71 11.57 -10.57
CA PHE A 247 -77.72 10.78 -9.85
C PHE A 247 -78.38 10.05 -8.69
N ASN A 248 -78.47 8.71 -8.79
CA ASN A 248 -79.03 7.85 -7.74
C ASN A 248 -78.28 6.50 -7.68
N PRO A 249 -77.19 6.39 -6.89
CA PRO A 249 -76.36 5.19 -6.85
C PRO A 249 -77.04 3.97 -6.20
N GLY A 250 -78.16 4.16 -5.48
CA GLY A 250 -78.89 3.08 -4.80
C GLY A 250 -79.96 2.37 -5.64
N SER A 251 -80.20 2.79 -6.88
CA SER A 251 -81.25 2.21 -7.73
C SER A 251 -80.73 1.15 -8.69
N ALA A 252 -81.36 -0.03 -8.71
CA ALA A 252 -81.00 -1.17 -9.57
C ALA A 252 -81.39 -1.02 -11.07
N LYS A 253 -81.80 0.17 -11.52
CA LYS A 253 -82.16 0.45 -12.93
C LYS A 253 -81.29 1.58 -13.48
N PRO A 254 -80.81 1.52 -14.75
CA PRO A 254 -80.03 2.60 -15.34
C PRO A 254 -80.84 3.89 -15.38
N THR A 255 -80.21 5.02 -15.07
CA THR A 255 -80.83 6.34 -15.04
C THR A 255 -81.13 6.84 -16.46
N GLU A 256 -82.42 6.90 -16.81
CA GLU A 256 -82.90 7.48 -18.07
C GLU A 256 -82.76 9.02 -18.06
N PRO A 257 -82.51 9.67 -19.21
CA PRO A 257 -82.46 11.13 -19.31
C PRO A 257 -83.82 11.74 -18.92
N ALA A 258 -83.80 12.77 -18.07
CA ALA A 258 -84.98 13.57 -17.81
C ALA A 258 -85.24 14.43 -19.06
N TYR A 259 -86.40 14.18 -19.68
CA TYR A 259 -86.91 14.82 -20.91
C TYR A 259 -86.58 16.30 -21.07
#